data_AF-A0A835FBE0-F1
#
_entry.id   AF-A0A835FBE0-F1
#
_cell.length_a   1.000
_cell.length_b   1.000
_cell.length_c   1.000
_cell.angle_alpha   90.00
_cell.angle_beta   90.00
_cell.angle_gamma   90.00
#
_symmetry.space_group_name_H-M   'P 1'
#
loop_
_entity.id
_entity.type
_entity.pdbx_description
1 polymer ?
#
loop_
_entity_poly.entity_id
_entity_poly.type
_entity_poly.pdbx_seq_one_letter_code
_entity_poly.pdbx_strand_id
1 'polypeptide(L)'
;MWGQEYRTSSAECAAALDAYYGAFLSFGRGRVAAALRAAAADPACALAAAHAAHAVAPRDPAGAAAFLAAAADNLGNATEYEKAVFGTLSAMVGEERNEEVALARHFELLKKFPKDIMSLKRAQLICFYLGKPDLSLKFVQQVLPENQEQNYIYGMLAFPLLELGKMDEAERAARKGLAINKNDVWSQHNLCHVFQQECRFREATEFMESCSPSWMACTSFLLTHNWWHVAVCYLEAESPLSKVLDVYDQNIMEELEKSDSEAAEVYLNALGLLLRLYVRGHVHPAKERLTTLLDALKDESIWHVEWLLDLLILWALPSMGELESAQNMLESLKSRVSSMDKDRQQVMQKAIQLAEAVYEFGNGEHKKVFDILGPDFDALGYKMIGASDEQVDVFNEVWYTVLINAGETLKAIDVLGKQIRKREGAPFLWRLLVTMLSFSFLLYIFFIPDSIS
;
A
#
# COMPACT_ATOMS: atom_id res chain seq x y z
N MET A 1 11.93 2.80 -27.01
CA MET A 1 12.11 1.67 -26.07
C MET A 1 10.79 0.94 -26.14
N TRP A 2 10.64 -0.34 -26.45
CA TRP A 2 10.35 -1.40 -25.48
C TRP A 2 10.37 -2.78 -26.17
N GLY A 3 10.94 -2.85 -27.39
CA GLY A 3 11.25 -4.09 -28.10
C GLY A 3 10.06 -4.90 -28.64
N GLN A 4 8.82 -4.49 -28.40
CA GLN A 4 7.62 -5.17 -28.89
C GLN A 4 7.03 -4.45 -30.11
N GLU A 5 6.63 -5.22 -31.12
CA GLU A 5 5.89 -4.71 -32.27
C GLU A 5 4.42 -4.49 -31.90
N TYR A 6 3.89 -3.32 -32.20
CA TYR A 6 2.47 -2.98 -32.06
C TYR A 6 2.03 -2.12 -33.25
N ARG A 7 0.73 -2.06 -33.51
CA ARG A 7 0.19 -1.39 -34.69
C ARG A 7 -0.25 0.02 -34.37
N THR A 8 0.48 1.00 -34.89
CA THR A 8 -0.01 2.36 -35.11
C THR A 8 0.76 3.01 -36.26
N SER A 9 0.07 3.79 -37.08
CA SER A 9 0.71 4.70 -38.05
C SER A 9 0.79 6.14 -37.53
N SER A 10 0.24 6.40 -36.34
CA SER A 10 0.21 7.71 -35.70
C SER A 10 1.46 7.91 -34.85
N ALA A 11 2.34 8.81 -35.28
CA ALA A 11 3.52 9.19 -34.50
C ALA A 11 3.14 9.77 -33.12
N GLU A 12 1.98 10.45 -33.04
CA GLU A 12 1.46 10.98 -31.79
C GLU A 12 1.01 9.87 -30.83
N CYS A 13 0.32 8.84 -31.34
CA CYS A 13 -0.07 7.67 -30.54
C CYS A 13 1.16 6.95 -29.97
N ALA A 14 2.17 6.70 -30.82
CA ALA A 14 3.42 6.08 -30.39
C ALA A 14 4.13 6.89 -29.28
N ALA A 15 4.24 8.21 -29.45
CA ALA A 15 4.83 9.09 -28.44
C ALA A 15 3.99 9.16 -27.15
N ALA A 16 2.66 9.03 -27.24
CA ALA A 16 1.76 8.98 -26.08
C ALA A 16 1.87 7.66 -25.31
N LEU A 17 1.99 6.54 -26.01
CA LEU A 17 2.27 5.24 -25.40
C LEU A 17 3.62 5.24 -24.69
N ASP A 18 4.68 5.78 -25.30
CA ASP A 18 6.00 5.90 -24.66
C ASP A 18 5.93 6.74 -23.37
N ALA A 19 5.21 7.88 -23.41
CA ALA A 19 5.00 8.71 -22.23
C ALA A 19 4.19 7.97 -21.14
N TYR A 20 3.14 7.23 -21.52
CA TYR A 20 2.35 6.43 -20.59
C TYR A 20 3.19 5.33 -19.93
N TYR A 21 4.02 4.61 -20.70
CA TYR A 21 4.88 3.55 -20.19
C TYR A 21 5.92 4.12 -19.22
N GLY A 22 6.59 5.22 -19.61
CA GLY A 22 7.53 5.92 -18.74
C GLY A 22 6.89 6.32 -17.41
N ALA A 23 5.74 7.00 -17.47
CA ALA A 23 5.00 7.44 -16.29
C ALA A 23 4.51 6.25 -15.45
N PHE A 24 3.95 5.20 -16.04
CA PHE A 24 3.48 4.06 -15.25
C PHE A 24 4.62 3.34 -14.55
N LEU A 25 5.75 3.11 -15.23
CA LEU A 25 6.92 2.44 -14.66
C LEU A 25 7.59 3.25 -13.54
N SER A 26 7.60 4.58 -13.63
CA SER A 26 8.19 5.46 -12.61
C SER A 26 7.22 5.93 -11.53
N PHE A 27 5.98 5.43 -11.54
CA PHE A 27 4.87 6.04 -10.78
C PHE A 27 4.73 7.55 -11.06
N GLY A 28 5.03 7.98 -12.28
CA GLY A 28 4.95 9.35 -12.74
C GLY A 28 3.53 9.89 -12.86
N ARG A 29 3.41 11.21 -12.66
CA ARG A 29 2.18 11.99 -12.94
C ARG A 29 1.83 11.99 -14.42
N GLY A 30 0.58 12.33 -14.73
CA GLY A 30 0.11 12.44 -16.11
C GLY A 30 -0.10 11.10 -16.84
N ARG A 31 0.05 9.95 -16.16
CA ARG A 31 -0.13 8.62 -16.77
C ARG A 31 -1.51 8.46 -17.42
N VAL A 32 -2.58 8.90 -16.76
CA VAL A 32 -3.95 8.80 -17.30
C VAL A 32 -4.12 9.68 -18.53
N ALA A 33 -3.65 10.92 -18.47
CA ALA A 33 -3.68 11.85 -19.60
C ALA A 33 -2.90 11.31 -20.81
N ALA A 34 -1.74 10.68 -20.58
CA ALA A 34 -0.95 10.06 -21.65
C ALA A 34 -1.69 8.88 -22.30
N ALA A 35 -2.34 8.01 -21.52
CA ALA A 35 -3.12 6.89 -22.04
C ALA A 35 -4.32 7.37 -22.87
N LEU A 36 -5.06 8.38 -22.39
CA LEU A 36 -6.18 8.98 -23.12
C LEU A 36 -5.73 9.66 -24.41
N ARG A 37 -4.59 10.38 -24.38
CA ARG A 37 -4.00 10.98 -25.56
C ARG A 37 -3.63 9.93 -26.61
N ALA A 38 -3.08 8.79 -26.19
CA ALA A 38 -2.75 7.69 -27.10
C ALA A 38 -4.01 7.17 -27.81
N ALA A 39 -5.07 6.87 -27.06
CA ALA A 39 -6.31 6.36 -27.62
C ALA A 39 -7.01 7.37 -28.55
N ALA A 40 -6.94 8.67 -28.24
CA ALA A 40 -7.47 9.72 -29.09
C ALA A 40 -6.68 9.90 -30.40
N ALA A 41 -5.34 9.76 -30.33
CA ALA A 41 -4.45 9.96 -31.47
C ALA A 41 -4.48 8.83 -32.51
N ASP A 42 -4.93 7.62 -32.13
CA ASP A 42 -5.21 6.52 -33.04
C ASP A 42 -6.32 5.61 -32.49
N PRO A 43 -7.60 5.91 -32.80
CA PRO A 43 -8.74 5.12 -32.34
C PRO A 43 -8.76 3.67 -32.83
N ALA A 44 -7.95 3.34 -33.85
CA ALA A 44 -7.83 1.96 -34.37
C ALA A 44 -6.71 1.17 -33.67
N CYS A 45 -5.91 1.81 -32.81
CA CYS A 45 -4.86 1.14 -32.06
C CYS A 45 -5.45 0.42 -30.83
N ALA A 46 -5.60 -0.90 -30.94
CA ALA A 46 -6.13 -1.73 -29.86
C ALA A 46 -5.32 -1.61 -28.56
N LEU A 47 -3.99 -1.45 -28.66
CA LEU A 47 -3.12 -1.26 -27.50
C LEU A 47 -3.45 0.02 -26.73
N ALA A 48 -3.58 1.13 -27.45
CA ALA A 48 -3.86 2.44 -26.86
C ALA A 48 -5.23 2.46 -26.18
N ALA A 49 -6.25 1.91 -26.85
CA ALA A 49 -7.57 1.76 -26.28
C ALA A 49 -7.56 0.85 -25.02
N ALA A 50 -6.88 -0.29 -25.05
CA ALA A 50 -6.79 -1.17 -23.87
C ALA A 50 -6.10 -0.49 -22.68
N HIS A 51 -5.02 0.25 -22.91
CA HIS A 51 -4.34 1.03 -21.86
C HIS A 51 -5.20 2.17 -21.31
N ALA A 52 -5.93 2.87 -22.18
CA ALA A 52 -6.89 3.89 -21.77
C ALA A 52 -7.99 3.30 -20.89
N ALA A 53 -8.52 2.11 -21.23
CA ALA A 53 -9.50 1.42 -20.41
C ALA A 53 -8.97 1.17 -18.98
N HIS A 54 -7.78 0.61 -18.86
CA HIS A 54 -7.16 0.36 -17.56
C HIS A 54 -6.89 1.65 -16.78
N ALA A 55 -6.50 2.74 -17.47
CA ALA A 55 -6.17 4.00 -16.82
C ALA A 55 -7.39 4.70 -16.21
N VAL A 56 -8.59 4.57 -16.81
CA VAL A 56 -9.80 5.25 -16.32
C VAL A 56 -10.67 4.37 -15.42
N ALA A 57 -10.53 3.04 -15.48
CA ALA A 57 -11.38 2.09 -14.78
C ALA A 57 -11.65 2.38 -13.28
N PRO A 58 -10.68 2.87 -12.48
CA PRO A 58 -10.94 3.16 -11.08
C PRO A 58 -12.00 4.27 -10.84
N ARG A 59 -12.16 5.19 -11.80
CA ARG A 59 -13.07 6.36 -11.67
C ARG A 59 -14.22 6.36 -12.67
N ASP A 60 -14.02 5.71 -13.81
CA ASP A 60 -14.98 5.67 -14.89
C ASP A 60 -15.08 4.24 -15.46
N PRO A 61 -15.80 3.33 -14.77
CA PRO A 61 -16.03 1.98 -15.25
C PRO A 61 -16.74 1.95 -16.61
N ALA A 62 -17.62 2.91 -16.88
CA ALA A 62 -18.35 3.00 -18.15
C ALA A 62 -17.41 3.40 -19.30
N GLY A 63 -16.55 4.39 -19.10
CA GLY A 63 -15.51 4.76 -20.05
C GLY A 63 -14.51 3.63 -20.27
N ALA A 64 -14.13 2.90 -19.21
CA ALA A 64 -13.28 1.73 -19.34
C ALA A 64 -13.92 0.65 -20.23
N ALA A 65 -15.21 0.36 -20.04
CA ALA A 65 -15.95 -0.57 -20.89
C ALA A 65 -15.99 -0.09 -22.36
N ALA A 66 -16.20 1.21 -22.60
CA ALA A 66 -16.18 1.79 -23.95
C ALA A 66 -14.81 1.63 -24.63
N PHE A 67 -13.72 1.89 -23.90
CA PHE A 67 -12.37 1.69 -24.42
C PHE A 67 -12.03 0.21 -24.65
N LEU A 68 -12.50 -0.71 -23.81
CA LEU A 68 -12.35 -2.15 -24.04
C LEU A 68 -13.12 -2.59 -25.29
N ALA A 69 -14.33 -2.09 -25.51
CA ALA A 69 -15.09 -2.37 -26.72
C ALA A 69 -14.35 -1.87 -27.97
N ALA A 70 -13.84 -0.63 -27.94
CA ALA A 70 -13.03 -0.08 -29.02
C ALA A 70 -11.75 -0.89 -29.28
N ALA A 71 -11.08 -1.38 -28.23
CA ALA A 71 -9.93 -2.27 -28.37
C ALA A 71 -10.33 -3.61 -29.01
N ALA A 72 -11.45 -4.20 -28.58
CA ALA A 72 -11.97 -5.48 -29.07
C ALA A 72 -12.31 -5.41 -30.58
N ASP A 73 -12.97 -4.33 -31.02
CA ASP A 73 -13.35 -4.11 -32.43
C ASP A 73 -12.12 -4.08 -33.36
N ASN A 74 -10.96 -3.71 -32.85
CA ASN A 74 -9.72 -3.61 -33.61
C ASN A 74 -8.80 -4.86 -33.50
N LEU A 75 -9.17 -5.89 -32.72
CA LEU A 75 -8.32 -7.06 -32.49
C LEU A 75 -8.07 -7.93 -33.74
N GLY A 76 -8.98 -7.93 -34.71
CA GLY A 76 -8.80 -8.67 -35.98
C GLY A 76 -7.57 -8.20 -36.78
N ASN A 77 -7.12 -6.99 -36.47
CA ASN A 77 -6.04 -6.26 -37.12
C ASN A 77 -4.79 -6.11 -36.23
N ALA A 78 -4.88 -6.56 -34.98
CA ALA A 78 -3.88 -6.39 -33.95
C ALA A 78 -2.78 -7.47 -34.01
N THR A 79 -1.59 -7.11 -33.55
CA THR A 79 -0.48 -8.04 -33.37
C THR A 79 -0.76 -9.04 -32.24
N GLU A 80 0.06 -10.08 -32.17
CA GLU A 80 0.00 -11.06 -31.08
C GLU A 80 0.28 -10.45 -29.71
N TYR A 81 1.12 -9.41 -29.65
CA TYR A 81 1.41 -8.67 -28.42
C TYR A 81 0.18 -7.90 -27.95
N GLU A 82 -0.46 -7.15 -28.86
CA GLU A 82 -1.65 -6.37 -28.55
C GLU A 82 -2.82 -7.23 -28.07
N LYS A 83 -3.04 -8.38 -28.71
CA LYS A 83 -4.05 -9.36 -28.25
C LYS A 83 -3.75 -9.88 -26.86
N ALA A 84 -2.47 -10.15 -26.55
CA ALA A 84 -2.07 -10.62 -25.23
C ALA A 84 -2.32 -9.54 -24.15
N VAL A 85 -1.92 -8.29 -24.42
CA VAL A 85 -2.16 -7.15 -23.51
C VAL A 85 -3.65 -6.88 -23.33
N PHE A 86 -4.44 -6.91 -24.42
CA PHE A 86 -5.90 -6.82 -24.31
C PHE A 86 -6.45 -7.94 -23.42
N GLY A 87 -5.98 -9.17 -23.61
CA GLY A 87 -6.33 -10.31 -22.77
C GLY A 87 -6.07 -10.06 -21.29
N THR A 88 -4.93 -9.50 -20.92
CA THR A 88 -4.65 -9.21 -19.51
C THR A 88 -5.55 -8.09 -18.97
N LEU A 89 -5.69 -6.98 -19.69
CA LEU A 89 -6.43 -5.80 -19.23
C LEU A 89 -7.95 -6.03 -19.19
N SER A 90 -8.52 -6.73 -20.16
CA SER A 90 -9.94 -7.14 -20.15
C SER A 90 -10.29 -7.98 -18.92
N ALA A 91 -9.39 -8.87 -18.48
CA ALA A 91 -9.60 -9.66 -17.27
C ALA A 91 -9.42 -8.84 -15.97
N MET A 92 -8.78 -7.68 -16.03
CA MET A 92 -8.63 -6.79 -14.88
C MET A 92 -9.79 -5.82 -14.72
N VAL A 93 -10.24 -5.20 -15.82
CA VAL A 93 -11.16 -4.06 -15.78
C VAL A 93 -12.45 -4.24 -16.58
N GLY A 94 -12.63 -5.38 -17.25
CA GLY A 94 -13.86 -5.70 -17.97
C GLY A 94 -15.00 -6.19 -17.07
N GLU A 95 -16.17 -6.44 -17.67
CA GLU A 95 -17.36 -6.94 -16.96
C GLU A 95 -17.09 -8.31 -16.30
N GLU A 96 -16.35 -9.19 -16.98
CA GLU A 96 -15.94 -10.50 -16.48
C GLU A 96 -14.60 -10.44 -15.71
N ARG A 97 -14.31 -9.33 -15.02
CA ARG A 97 -13.05 -9.17 -14.28
C ARG A 97 -12.82 -10.33 -13.31
N ASN A 98 -11.62 -10.89 -13.37
CA ASN A 98 -11.19 -11.98 -12.52
C ASN A 98 -9.66 -11.93 -12.38
N GLU A 99 -9.18 -11.71 -11.15
CA GLU A 99 -7.76 -11.53 -10.87
C GLU A 99 -6.95 -12.81 -11.14
N GLU A 100 -7.51 -13.99 -10.91
CA GLU A 100 -6.81 -15.25 -11.19
C GLU A 100 -6.63 -15.44 -12.70
N VAL A 101 -7.67 -15.14 -13.48
CA VAL A 101 -7.59 -15.13 -14.95
C VAL A 101 -6.60 -14.07 -15.42
N ALA A 102 -6.63 -12.88 -14.84
CA ALA A 102 -5.67 -11.82 -15.17
C ALA A 102 -4.23 -12.26 -14.90
N LEU A 103 -3.94 -12.85 -13.73
CA LEU A 103 -2.61 -13.35 -13.38
C LEU A 103 -2.16 -14.47 -14.30
N ALA A 104 -3.03 -15.43 -14.62
CA ALA A 104 -2.72 -16.51 -15.56
C ALA A 104 -2.38 -15.95 -16.96
N ARG A 105 -3.15 -14.97 -17.44
CA ARG A 105 -2.87 -14.30 -18.73
C ARG A 105 -1.57 -13.51 -18.70
N HIS A 106 -1.21 -12.87 -17.58
CA HIS A 106 0.08 -12.20 -17.43
C HIS A 106 1.25 -13.19 -17.49
N PHE A 107 1.11 -14.40 -16.91
CA PHE A 107 2.16 -15.43 -16.98
C PHE A 107 2.43 -15.85 -18.43
N GLU A 108 1.37 -16.15 -19.17
CA GLU A 108 1.49 -16.53 -20.59
C GLU A 108 2.04 -15.38 -21.44
N LEU A 109 1.59 -14.14 -21.19
CA LEU A 109 2.12 -12.96 -21.86
C LEU A 109 3.62 -12.81 -21.61
N LEU A 110 4.07 -12.84 -20.35
CA LEU A 110 5.48 -12.63 -19.99
C LEU A 110 6.37 -13.81 -20.39
N LYS A 111 5.79 -14.99 -20.66
CA LYS A 111 6.52 -16.12 -21.22
C LYS A 111 6.79 -15.92 -22.72
N LYS A 112 5.84 -15.32 -23.44
CA LYS A 112 5.98 -15.02 -24.88
C LYS A 112 6.71 -13.70 -25.14
N PHE A 113 6.55 -12.73 -24.25
CA PHE A 113 7.08 -11.37 -24.34
C PHE A 113 7.83 -10.97 -23.06
N PRO A 114 8.93 -11.65 -22.72
CA PRO A 114 9.67 -11.46 -21.47
C PRO A 114 10.23 -10.05 -21.26
N LYS A 115 10.40 -9.26 -22.33
CA LYS A 115 10.84 -7.85 -22.24
C LYS A 115 9.73 -6.86 -21.91
N ASP A 116 8.48 -7.31 -21.76
CA ASP A 116 7.37 -6.42 -21.40
C ASP A 116 7.33 -6.13 -19.89
N ILE A 117 8.23 -5.24 -19.47
CA ILE A 117 8.35 -4.77 -18.08
C ILE A 117 7.07 -4.06 -17.58
N MET A 118 6.27 -3.49 -18.49
CA MET A 118 5.01 -2.85 -18.13
C MET A 118 3.97 -3.88 -17.64
N SER A 119 3.84 -4.99 -18.38
CA SER A 119 2.97 -6.10 -17.98
C SER A 119 3.49 -6.79 -16.71
N LEU A 120 4.81 -6.88 -16.52
CA LEU A 120 5.38 -7.33 -15.24
C LEU A 120 4.95 -6.43 -14.08
N LYS A 121 5.06 -5.11 -14.25
CA LYS A 121 4.66 -4.16 -13.19
C LYS A 121 3.18 -4.28 -12.84
N ARG A 122 2.29 -4.48 -13.81
CA ARG A 122 0.87 -4.75 -13.56
C ARG A 122 0.65 -6.04 -12.78
N ALA A 123 1.30 -7.12 -13.19
CA ALA A 123 1.22 -8.40 -12.48
C ALA A 123 1.67 -8.26 -11.02
N GLN A 124 2.77 -7.52 -10.78
CA GLN A 124 3.24 -7.19 -9.43
C GLN A 124 2.20 -6.41 -8.62
N LEU A 125 1.56 -5.38 -9.20
CA LEU A 125 0.52 -4.61 -8.50
C LEU A 125 -0.67 -5.50 -8.11
N ILE A 126 -1.14 -6.37 -9.01
CA ILE A 126 -2.21 -7.34 -8.67
C ILE A 126 -1.76 -8.25 -7.52
N CYS A 127 -0.53 -8.76 -7.57
CA CYS A 127 0.00 -9.62 -6.50
C CYS A 127 0.10 -8.87 -5.16
N PHE A 128 0.44 -7.58 -5.18
CA PHE A 128 0.48 -6.74 -3.98
C PHE A 128 -0.91 -6.63 -3.33
N TYR A 129 -1.93 -6.25 -4.10
CA TYR A 129 -3.30 -6.15 -3.59
C TYR A 129 -3.89 -7.48 -3.11
N LEU A 130 -3.43 -8.59 -3.67
CA LEU A 130 -3.82 -9.93 -3.24
C LEU A 130 -3.00 -10.49 -2.08
N GLY A 131 -1.95 -9.80 -1.62
CA GLY A 131 -1.02 -10.33 -0.62
C GLY A 131 -0.29 -11.60 -1.06
N LYS A 132 0.11 -11.69 -2.34
CA LYS A 132 0.80 -12.85 -2.94
C LYS A 132 2.25 -12.52 -3.34
N PRO A 133 3.16 -12.27 -2.38
CA PRO A 133 4.55 -11.91 -2.68
C PRO A 133 5.33 -13.07 -3.32
N ASP A 134 4.97 -14.32 -3.02
CA ASP A 134 5.56 -15.52 -3.65
C ASP A 134 5.27 -15.56 -5.16
N LEU A 135 4.06 -15.16 -5.55
CA LEU A 135 3.66 -15.09 -6.96
C LEU A 135 4.35 -13.94 -7.67
N SER A 136 4.41 -12.78 -7.02
CA SER A 136 5.15 -11.61 -7.51
C SER A 136 6.64 -11.94 -7.75
N LEU A 137 7.27 -12.70 -6.84
CA LEU A 137 8.65 -13.18 -7.01
C LEU A 137 8.79 -14.10 -8.24
N LYS A 138 7.84 -15.02 -8.46
CA LYS A 138 7.86 -15.92 -9.63
C LYS A 138 7.80 -15.14 -10.95
N PHE A 139 6.97 -14.09 -11.02
CA PHE A 139 6.86 -13.26 -12.22
C PHE A 139 8.18 -12.58 -12.59
N VAL A 140 8.82 -11.91 -11.63
CA VAL A 140 10.08 -11.22 -11.90
C VAL A 140 11.21 -12.21 -12.18
N GLN A 141 11.28 -13.34 -11.47
CA GLN A 141 12.29 -14.38 -11.72
C GLN A 141 12.17 -14.99 -13.12
N GLN A 142 10.94 -15.15 -13.64
CA GLN A 142 10.71 -15.66 -14.99
C GLN A 142 11.38 -14.80 -16.07
N VAL A 143 11.31 -13.47 -15.93
CA VAL A 143 11.76 -12.54 -16.97
C VAL A 143 13.13 -11.92 -16.70
N LEU A 144 13.63 -11.99 -15.47
CA LEU A 144 14.91 -11.40 -15.06
C LEU A 144 16.09 -11.75 -15.99
N PRO A 145 16.27 -13.02 -16.47
CA PRO A 145 17.40 -13.36 -17.32
C PRO A 145 17.53 -12.50 -18.59
N GLU A 146 16.41 -12.05 -19.15
CA GLU A 146 16.37 -11.23 -20.38
C GLU A 146 16.40 -9.71 -20.11
N ASN A 147 16.29 -9.31 -18.85
CA ASN A 147 16.07 -7.93 -18.44
C ASN A 147 17.11 -7.41 -17.44
N GLN A 148 18.26 -8.06 -17.29
CA GLN A 148 19.25 -7.74 -16.24
C GLN A 148 19.80 -6.31 -16.24
N GLU A 149 19.71 -5.59 -17.36
CA GLU A 149 20.16 -4.19 -17.47
C GLU A 149 19.00 -3.21 -17.70
N GLN A 150 17.75 -3.69 -17.60
CA GLN A 150 16.58 -2.85 -17.83
C GLN A 150 16.27 -1.99 -16.60
N ASN A 151 15.77 -0.79 -16.86
CA ASN A 151 15.25 0.08 -15.79
C ASN A 151 14.13 -0.63 -15.01
N TYR A 152 14.04 -0.35 -13.71
CA TYR A 152 12.98 -0.80 -12.79
C TYR A 152 12.93 -2.30 -12.46
N ILE A 153 13.58 -3.18 -13.24
CA ILE A 153 13.52 -4.64 -13.04
C ILE A 153 13.92 -5.07 -11.62
N TYR A 154 14.93 -4.42 -11.06
CA TYR A 154 15.47 -4.78 -9.75
C TYR A 154 14.67 -4.22 -8.60
N GLY A 155 13.99 -3.08 -8.77
CA GLY A 155 12.96 -2.66 -7.81
C GLY A 155 11.83 -3.67 -7.76
N MET A 156 11.38 -4.16 -8.93
CA MET A 156 10.35 -5.22 -8.98
C MET A 156 10.85 -6.57 -8.45
N LEU A 157 12.16 -6.79 -8.37
CA LEU A 157 12.74 -7.96 -7.69
C LEU A 157 12.85 -7.76 -6.18
N ALA A 158 13.29 -6.58 -5.74
CA ALA A 158 13.53 -6.29 -4.33
C ALA A 158 12.27 -6.41 -3.47
N PHE A 159 11.15 -5.88 -3.96
CA PHE A 159 9.91 -5.83 -3.19
C PHE A 159 9.32 -7.18 -2.79
N PRO A 160 9.13 -8.15 -3.70
CA PRO A 160 8.66 -9.46 -3.27
C PRO A 160 9.68 -10.22 -2.42
N LEU A 161 10.99 -9.97 -2.55
CA LEU A 161 12.00 -10.54 -1.65
C LEU A 161 11.86 -9.98 -0.23
N LEU A 162 11.68 -8.66 -0.12
CA LEU A 162 11.41 -7.95 1.13
C LEU A 162 10.17 -8.54 1.83
N GLU A 163 9.04 -8.60 1.13
CA GLU A 163 7.76 -9.10 1.64
C GLU A 163 7.77 -10.59 2.02
N LEU A 164 8.80 -11.34 1.59
CA LEU A 164 9.07 -12.73 1.98
C LEU A 164 10.10 -12.85 3.11
N GLY A 165 10.53 -11.73 3.70
CA GLY A 165 11.51 -11.68 4.79
C GLY A 165 12.97 -11.86 4.35
N LYS A 166 13.27 -11.81 3.04
CA LYS A 166 14.61 -12.03 2.49
C LYS A 166 15.41 -10.73 2.38
N MET A 167 15.63 -10.08 3.52
CA MET A 167 16.21 -8.72 3.62
C MET A 167 17.55 -8.58 2.86
N ASP A 168 18.48 -9.50 3.09
CA ASP A 168 19.79 -9.51 2.40
C ASP A 168 19.67 -9.56 0.87
N GLU A 169 18.74 -10.37 0.35
CA GLU A 169 18.50 -10.48 -1.09
C GLU A 169 17.81 -9.23 -1.63
N ALA A 170 16.85 -8.68 -0.87
CA ALA A 170 16.14 -7.45 -1.21
C ALA A 170 17.09 -6.24 -1.28
N GLU A 171 18.00 -6.09 -0.31
CA GLU A 171 18.99 -5.00 -0.30
C GLU A 171 19.90 -5.07 -1.53
N ARG A 172 20.44 -6.27 -1.84
CA ARG A 172 21.29 -6.45 -3.02
C ARG A 172 20.55 -6.13 -4.31
N ALA A 173 19.29 -6.56 -4.44
CA ALA A 173 18.46 -6.26 -5.59
C ALA A 173 18.23 -4.74 -5.71
N ALA A 174 17.75 -4.08 -4.66
CA ALA A 174 17.49 -2.64 -4.67
C ALA A 174 18.75 -1.83 -5.03
N ARG A 175 19.90 -2.14 -4.42
CA ARG A 175 21.18 -1.48 -4.73
C ARG A 175 21.60 -1.69 -6.19
N LYS A 176 21.39 -2.88 -6.75
CA LYS A 176 21.64 -3.11 -8.19
C LYS A 176 20.70 -2.29 -9.07
N GLY A 177 19.43 -2.16 -8.70
CA GLY A 177 18.47 -1.29 -9.38
C GLY A 177 18.91 0.16 -9.40
N LEU A 178 19.36 0.68 -8.25
CA LEU A 178 19.87 2.05 -8.11
C LEU A 178 21.18 2.30 -8.88
N ALA A 179 22.01 1.28 -9.08
CA ALA A 179 23.20 1.38 -9.91
C ALA A 179 22.86 1.53 -11.41
N ILE A 180 21.75 0.94 -11.86
CA ILE A 180 21.25 1.07 -13.25
C ILE A 180 20.50 2.40 -13.41
N ASN A 181 19.56 2.67 -12.49
CA ASN A 181 18.76 3.88 -12.47
C ASN A 181 18.67 4.42 -11.04
N LYS A 182 19.47 5.45 -10.74
CA LYS A 182 19.46 6.12 -9.43
C LYS A 182 18.10 6.72 -9.04
N ASN A 183 17.23 7.00 -10.02
CA ASN A 183 15.90 7.56 -9.84
C ASN A 183 14.81 6.47 -9.90
N ASP A 184 15.16 5.18 -9.79
CA ASP A 184 14.18 4.13 -9.57
C ASP A 184 13.61 4.27 -8.15
N VAL A 185 12.54 5.04 -8.06
CA VAL A 185 11.81 5.35 -6.83
C VAL A 185 11.26 4.11 -6.12
N TRP A 186 11.02 3.02 -6.86
CA TRP A 186 10.62 1.76 -6.24
C TRP A 186 11.82 1.07 -5.58
N SER A 187 13.00 1.07 -6.21
CA SER A 187 14.23 0.60 -5.57
C SER A 187 14.62 1.45 -4.34
N GLN A 188 14.41 2.76 -4.38
CA GLN A 188 14.63 3.65 -3.23
C GLN A 188 13.70 3.28 -2.06
N HIS A 189 12.41 3.16 -2.35
CA HIS A 189 11.37 2.72 -1.40
C HIS A 189 11.73 1.38 -0.74
N ASN A 190 12.09 0.37 -1.55
CA ASN A 190 12.53 -0.93 -1.07
C ASN A 190 13.74 -0.88 -0.13
N LEU A 191 14.73 -0.04 -0.44
CA LEU A 191 15.91 0.08 0.42
C LEU A 191 15.56 0.74 1.76
N CYS A 192 14.62 1.67 1.79
CA CYS A 192 14.10 2.21 3.04
C CYS A 192 13.44 1.14 3.92
N HIS A 193 12.63 0.27 3.33
CA HIS A 193 12.04 -0.87 4.03
C HIS A 193 13.09 -1.76 4.69
N VAL A 194 14.15 -2.13 3.95
CA VAL A 194 15.28 -2.91 4.50
C VAL A 194 15.86 -2.20 5.73
N PHE A 195 16.20 -0.92 5.59
CA PHE A 195 16.77 -0.16 6.70
C PHE A 195 15.81 -0.06 7.89
N GLN A 196 14.51 0.08 7.67
CA GLN A 196 13.49 0.12 8.73
C GLN A 196 13.36 -1.21 9.48
N GLN A 197 13.36 -2.33 8.76
CA GLN A 197 13.29 -3.67 9.34
C GLN A 197 14.52 -3.97 10.18
N GLU A 198 15.71 -3.58 9.69
CA GLU A 198 16.98 -3.73 10.40
C GLU A 198 17.25 -2.66 11.46
N CYS A 199 16.27 -1.77 11.73
CA CYS A 199 16.39 -0.67 12.70
C CYS A 199 17.53 0.32 12.40
N ARG A 200 17.96 0.43 11.13
CA ARG A 200 18.94 1.39 10.60
C ARG A 200 18.28 2.74 10.29
N PHE A 201 17.48 3.27 11.22
CA PHE A 201 16.57 4.40 10.97
C PHE A 201 17.27 5.67 10.49
N ARG A 202 18.45 5.97 11.05
CA ARG A 202 19.24 7.14 10.64
C ARG A 202 19.75 7.02 9.20
N GLU A 203 20.23 5.84 8.81
CA GLU A 203 20.64 5.58 7.42
C GLU A 203 19.43 5.68 6.48
N ALA A 204 18.27 5.21 6.94
CA ALA A 204 17.03 5.34 6.19
C ALA A 204 16.64 6.79 5.92
N THR A 205 16.63 7.66 6.93
CA THR A 205 16.26 9.07 6.73
C THR A 205 17.28 9.80 5.87
N GLU A 206 18.58 9.64 6.14
CA GLU A 206 19.65 10.28 5.35
C GLU A 206 19.58 9.87 3.87
N PHE A 207 19.39 8.56 3.59
CA PHE A 207 19.26 8.05 2.24
C PHE A 207 17.99 8.56 1.55
N MET A 208 16.83 8.43 2.20
CA MET A 208 15.54 8.79 1.61
C MET A 208 15.45 10.29 1.32
N GLU A 209 15.85 11.15 2.25
CA GLU A 209 15.86 12.59 2.02
C GLU A 209 16.77 12.99 0.85
N SER A 210 17.91 12.30 0.66
CA SER A 210 18.79 12.53 -0.49
C SER A 210 18.16 12.16 -1.84
N CYS A 211 17.19 11.25 -1.83
CA CYS A 211 16.44 10.80 -3.01
C CYS A 211 15.22 11.69 -3.33
N SER A 212 14.75 12.48 -2.35
CA SER A 212 13.50 13.24 -2.41
C SER A 212 13.30 14.13 -3.65
N PRO A 213 14.33 14.74 -4.28
CA PRO A 213 14.12 15.54 -5.49
C PRO A 213 13.50 14.74 -6.65
N SER A 214 13.73 13.42 -6.70
CA SER A 214 13.17 12.55 -7.75
C SER A 214 11.68 12.27 -7.59
N TRP A 215 11.12 12.44 -6.38
CA TRP A 215 9.73 12.10 -6.09
C TRP A 215 8.72 13.14 -6.57
N MET A 216 9.15 14.38 -6.83
CA MET A 216 8.25 15.45 -7.31
C MET A 216 7.53 15.09 -8.62
N ALA A 217 8.16 14.24 -9.44
CA ALA A 217 7.58 13.75 -10.69
C ALA A 217 6.60 12.58 -10.48
N CYS A 218 6.57 11.98 -9.29
CA CYS A 218 5.72 10.84 -8.96
C CYS A 218 4.30 11.26 -8.58
N THR A 219 3.36 10.33 -8.69
CA THR A 219 1.97 10.48 -8.22
C THR A 219 1.93 10.82 -6.75
N SER A 220 0.81 11.41 -6.32
CA SER A 220 0.54 11.78 -4.94
C SER A 220 0.82 10.61 -3.99
N PHE A 221 0.41 9.38 -4.36
CA PHE A 221 0.70 8.17 -3.61
C PHE A 221 2.19 8.00 -3.34
N LEU A 222 3.03 7.79 -4.37
CA LEU A 222 4.42 7.42 -4.11
C LEU A 222 5.24 8.57 -3.52
N LEU A 223 4.92 9.82 -3.90
CA LEU A 223 5.54 11.01 -3.30
C LEU A 223 5.28 11.03 -1.79
N THR A 224 4.00 11.00 -1.40
CA THR A 224 3.63 11.12 0.01
C THR A 224 3.96 9.86 0.80
N HIS A 225 3.97 8.69 0.16
CA HIS A 225 4.36 7.42 0.76
C HIS A 225 5.85 7.37 1.10
N ASN A 226 6.72 7.85 0.22
CA ASN A 226 8.15 7.95 0.53
C ASN A 226 8.42 8.92 1.69
N TRP A 227 7.69 10.05 1.75
CA TRP A 227 7.74 10.94 2.91
C TRP A 227 7.14 10.32 4.17
N TRP A 228 6.09 9.52 4.05
CA TRP A 228 5.55 8.73 5.16
C TRP A 228 6.61 7.80 5.76
N HIS A 229 7.38 7.10 4.92
CA HIS A 229 8.50 6.27 5.41
C HIS A 229 9.55 7.11 6.16
N VAL A 230 9.91 8.30 5.66
CA VAL A 230 10.83 9.22 6.35
C VAL A 230 10.28 9.59 7.73
N ALA A 231 9.00 9.97 7.82
CA ALA A 231 8.35 10.32 9.07
C ALA A 231 8.29 9.14 10.07
N VAL A 232 7.99 7.94 9.58
CA VAL A 232 8.00 6.72 10.39
C VAL A 232 9.41 6.41 10.89
N CYS A 233 10.45 6.54 10.06
CA CYS A 233 11.84 6.39 10.50
C CYS A 233 12.22 7.40 11.59
N TYR A 234 11.82 8.66 11.45
CA TYR A 234 12.04 9.67 12.50
C TYR A 234 11.35 9.29 13.81
N LEU A 235 10.10 8.80 13.73
CA LEU A 235 9.33 8.36 14.89
C LEU A 235 9.95 7.11 15.56
N GLU A 236 10.42 6.14 14.76
CA GLU A 236 11.10 4.94 15.24
C GLU A 236 12.47 5.24 15.85
N ALA A 237 13.19 6.23 15.31
CA ALA A 237 14.47 6.70 15.82
C ALA A 237 14.36 7.57 17.08
N GLU A 238 13.15 7.78 17.62
CA GLU A 238 12.87 8.72 18.72
C GLU A 238 13.37 10.15 18.45
N SER A 239 13.32 10.57 17.20
CA SER A 239 13.63 11.97 16.86
C SER A 239 12.60 12.92 17.49
N PRO A 240 12.94 14.21 17.66
CA PRO A 240 11.98 15.20 18.15
C PRO A 240 10.68 15.16 17.32
N LEU A 241 9.54 15.11 18.01
CA LEU A 241 8.23 14.98 17.36
C LEU A 241 8.00 16.06 16.30
N SER A 242 8.55 17.27 16.49
CA SER A 242 8.48 18.36 15.50
C SER A 242 8.96 17.92 14.12
N LYS A 243 10.01 17.10 14.00
CA LYS A 243 10.48 16.60 12.69
C LYS A 243 9.45 15.71 12.00
N VAL A 244 8.76 14.86 12.76
CA VAL A 244 7.72 13.96 12.22
C VAL A 244 6.52 14.79 11.74
N LEU A 245 6.15 15.79 12.53
CA LEU A 245 5.06 16.71 12.20
C LEU A 245 5.41 17.62 11.03
N ASP A 246 6.66 18.10 10.93
CA ASP A 246 7.13 18.90 9.79
C ASP A 246 7.00 18.11 8.48
N VAL A 247 7.37 16.83 8.46
CA VAL A 247 7.19 15.96 7.27
C VAL A 247 5.71 15.77 6.95
N TYR A 248 4.87 15.54 7.97
CA TYR A 248 3.43 15.43 7.77
C TYR A 248 2.87 16.73 7.15
N ASP A 249 3.15 17.88 7.75
CA ASP A 249 2.54 19.16 7.38
C ASP A 249 3.10 19.64 6.01
N GLN A 250 4.42 19.60 5.81
CA GLN A 250 5.08 20.22 4.63
C GLN A 250 5.30 19.26 3.46
N ASN A 251 5.30 17.95 3.66
CA ASN A 251 5.62 17.01 2.58
C ASN A 251 4.47 16.08 2.22
N ILE A 252 3.62 15.72 3.18
CA ILE A 252 2.42 14.92 2.92
C ILE A 252 1.23 15.83 2.60
N MET A 253 0.90 16.76 3.48
CA MET A 253 -0.33 17.56 3.35
C MET A 253 -0.25 18.64 2.27
N GLU A 254 0.90 19.31 2.06
CA GLU A 254 1.10 20.28 0.98
C GLU A 254 0.87 19.69 -0.43
N GLU A 255 0.91 18.36 -0.59
CA GLU A 255 0.58 17.71 -1.86
C GLU A 255 -0.86 18.02 -2.30
N LEU A 256 -1.78 18.29 -1.37
CA LEU A 256 -3.17 18.66 -1.68
C LEU A 256 -3.30 20.02 -2.38
N GLU A 257 -2.27 20.87 -2.32
CA GLU A 257 -2.28 22.18 -2.98
C GLU A 257 -2.05 22.09 -4.50
N LYS A 258 -1.57 20.94 -4.99
CA LYS A 258 -1.35 20.74 -6.42
C LYS A 258 -2.67 20.49 -7.15
N SER A 259 -2.80 21.08 -8.33
CA SER A 259 -4.00 20.94 -9.17
C SER A 259 -4.23 19.52 -9.70
N ASP A 260 -3.18 18.69 -9.74
CA ASP A 260 -3.24 17.29 -10.14
C ASP A 260 -3.09 16.32 -8.96
N SER A 261 -3.30 16.81 -7.74
CA SER A 261 -3.28 16.01 -6.53
C SER A 261 -4.38 14.96 -6.52
N GLU A 262 -4.13 13.88 -5.78
CA GLU A 262 -5.05 12.75 -5.63
C GLU A 262 -5.33 12.57 -4.13
N ALA A 263 -6.38 13.23 -3.65
CA ALA A 263 -6.61 13.41 -2.23
C ALA A 263 -6.67 12.09 -1.44
N ALA A 264 -7.34 11.07 -1.97
CA ALA A 264 -7.41 9.75 -1.35
C ALA A 264 -6.01 9.10 -1.15
N GLU A 265 -5.09 9.28 -2.10
CA GLU A 265 -3.71 8.78 -1.99
C GLU A 265 -2.92 9.54 -0.91
N VAL A 266 -3.18 10.84 -0.74
CA VAL A 266 -2.56 11.65 0.32
C VAL A 266 -3.12 11.27 1.69
N TYR A 267 -4.45 11.16 1.82
CA TYR A 267 -5.13 10.81 3.06
C TYR A 267 -4.73 9.42 3.56
N LEU A 268 -4.51 8.46 2.67
CA LEU A 268 -4.01 7.14 3.03
C LEU A 268 -2.71 7.23 3.83
N ASN A 269 -1.73 7.98 3.33
CA ASN A 269 -0.43 8.15 3.98
C ASN A 269 -0.54 9.03 5.24
N ALA A 270 -1.31 10.11 5.18
CA ALA A 270 -1.55 11.00 6.32
C ALA A 270 -2.17 10.24 7.51
N LEU A 271 -3.29 9.55 7.30
CA LEU A 271 -4.00 8.82 8.35
C LEU A 271 -3.17 7.66 8.89
N GLY A 272 -2.40 6.96 8.05
CA GLY A 272 -1.50 5.91 8.48
C GLY A 272 -0.43 6.41 9.46
N LEU A 273 0.10 7.62 9.25
CA LEU A 273 1.02 8.26 10.19
C LEU A 273 0.30 8.74 11.45
N LEU A 274 -0.88 9.34 11.33
CA LEU A 274 -1.64 9.83 12.49
C LEU A 274 -2.07 8.69 13.42
N LEU A 275 -2.50 7.55 12.89
CA LEU A 275 -2.82 6.38 13.71
C LEU A 275 -1.57 5.91 14.47
N ARG A 276 -0.40 5.88 13.81
CA ARG A 276 0.85 5.50 14.47
C ARG A 276 1.25 6.49 15.56
N LEU A 277 1.11 7.79 15.33
CA LEU A 277 1.31 8.81 16.36
C LEU A 277 0.35 8.61 17.54
N TYR A 278 -0.92 8.31 17.25
CA TYR A 278 -1.94 8.07 18.26
C TYR A 278 -1.60 6.89 19.18
N VAL A 279 -1.31 5.71 18.61
CA VAL A 279 -0.99 4.49 19.39
C VAL A 279 0.36 4.59 20.12
N ARG A 280 1.28 5.44 19.65
CA ARG A 280 2.55 5.73 20.33
C ARG A 280 2.46 6.82 21.41
N GLY A 281 1.24 7.26 21.74
CA GLY A 281 0.97 8.19 22.84
C GLY A 281 0.95 9.68 22.45
N HIS A 282 1.12 10.02 21.18
CA HIS A 282 1.01 11.40 20.67
C HIS A 282 -0.43 11.74 20.27
N VAL A 283 -1.38 11.43 21.15
CA VAL A 283 -2.83 11.55 20.91
C VAL A 283 -3.26 12.97 20.55
N HIS A 284 -2.79 13.97 21.30
CA HIS A 284 -3.23 15.36 21.10
C HIS A 284 -2.78 15.93 19.74
N PRO A 285 -1.47 15.86 19.35
CA PRO A 285 -1.03 16.26 18.01
C PRO A 285 -1.72 15.50 16.87
N ALA A 286 -2.04 14.22 17.08
CA ALA A 286 -2.76 13.42 16.08
C ALA A 286 -4.21 13.92 15.91
N LYS A 287 -4.95 14.12 17.01
CA LYS A 287 -6.33 14.63 16.97
C LYS A 287 -6.44 16.04 16.41
N GLU A 288 -5.47 16.91 16.69
CA GLU A 288 -5.39 18.26 16.12
C GLU A 288 -5.40 18.20 14.58
N ARG A 289 -4.56 17.34 13.99
CA ARG A 289 -4.48 17.12 12.53
C ARG A 289 -5.67 16.35 11.96
N LEU A 290 -6.25 15.42 12.72
CA LEU A 290 -7.50 14.77 12.31
C LEU A 290 -8.64 15.79 12.17
N THR A 291 -8.69 16.80 13.05
CA THR A 291 -9.74 17.83 13.02
C THR A 291 -9.80 18.54 11.67
N THR A 292 -8.65 18.78 11.03
CA THR A 292 -8.60 19.46 9.72
C THR A 292 -9.05 18.57 8.56
N LEU A 293 -9.17 17.24 8.77
CA LEU A 293 -9.53 16.27 7.75
C LEU A 293 -10.99 15.82 7.83
N LEU A 294 -11.68 16.05 8.95
CA LEU A 294 -12.98 15.43 9.24
C LEU A 294 -14.01 15.55 8.11
N ASP A 295 -14.15 16.74 7.53
CA ASP A 295 -15.11 16.95 6.45
C ASP A 295 -14.76 16.15 5.19
N ALA A 296 -13.47 16.02 4.87
CA ALA A 296 -13.00 15.18 3.78
C ALA A 296 -13.21 13.69 4.08
N LEU A 297 -13.01 13.25 5.32
CA LEU A 297 -13.20 11.84 5.70
C LEU A 297 -14.67 11.39 5.64
N LYS A 298 -15.61 12.34 5.72
CA LYS A 298 -17.06 12.11 5.58
C LYS A 298 -17.54 12.12 4.12
N ASP A 299 -16.68 12.48 3.17
CA ASP A 299 -17.01 12.46 1.74
C ASP A 299 -17.01 11.01 1.22
N GLU A 300 -18.17 10.49 0.89
CA GLU A 300 -18.33 9.12 0.37
C GLU A 300 -17.57 8.88 -0.95
N SER A 301 -17.20 9.94 -1.68
CA SER A 301 -16.44 9.80 -2.93
C SER A 301 -15.01 9.27 -2.73
N ILE A 302 -14.46 9.38 -1.53
CA ILE A 302 -13.14 8.81 -1.19
C ILE A 302 -13.25 7.45 -0.48
N TRP A 303 -14.45 6.99 -0.15
CA TRP A 303 -14.66 5.66 0.41
C TRP A 303 -14.53 4.60 -0.67
N HIS A 304 -14.15 3.38 -0.29
CA HIS A 304 -14.05 2.22 -1.16
C HIS A 304 -12.97 2.31 -2.25
N VAL A 305 -12.19 3.39 -2.26
CA VAL A 305 -11.02 3.58 -3.13
C VAL A 305 -9.95 2.55 -2.79
N GLU A 306 -9.61 2.41 -1.50
CA GLU A 306 -8.63 1.44 -1.00
C GLU A 306 -9.07 0.89 0.36
N TRP A 307 -8.87 -0.41 0.60
CA TRP A 307 -9.25 -1.05 1.86
C TRP A 307 -8.50 -0.50 3.05
N LEU A 308 -7.19 -0.27 2.92
CA LEU A 308 -6.40 0.35 3.98
C LEU A 308 -6.90 1.76 4.32
N LEU A 309 -7.26 2.57 3.32
CA LEU A 309 -7.82 3.90 3.56
C LEU A 309 -9.13 3.80 4.34
N ASP A 310 -10.01 2.89 3.92
CA ASP A 310 -11.30 2.70 4.57
C ASP A 310 -11.16 2.32 6.07
N LEU A 311 -10.21 1.44 6.39
CA LEU A 311 -9.90 1.06 7.77
C LEU A 311 -9.35 2.22 8.59
N LEU A 312 -8.49 3.04 8.00
CA LEU A 312 -7.93 4.22 8.67
C LEU A 312 -9.00 5.30 8.92
N ILE A 313 -9.95 5.48 8.01
CA ILE A 313 -11.10 6.37 8.21
C ILE A 313 -12.01 5.82 9.32
N LEU A 314 -12.26 4.51 9.35
CA LEU A 314 -13.03 3.85 10.41
C LEU A 314 -12.40 3.95 11.80
N TRP A 315 -11.09 4.14 11.90
CA TRP A 315 -10.46 4.55 13.15
C TRP A 315 -10.70 6.03 13.44
N ALA A 316 -10.41 6.88 12.45
CA ALA A 316 -10.36 8.32 12.60
C ALA A 316 -11.71 8.92 13.03
N LEU A 317 -12.80 8.57 12.33
CA LEU A 317 -14.14 9.11 12.59
C LEU A 317 -14.62 8.87 14.03
N PRO A 318 -14.68 7.63 14.55
CA PRO A 318 -15.13 7.41 15.93
C PRO A 318 -14.16 8.00 16.97
N SER A 319 -12.85 8.02 16.69
CA SER A 319 -11.87 8.67 17.59
C SER A 319 -12.11 10.18 17.76
N MET A 320 -12.83 10.77 16.83
CA MET A 320 -13.22 12.19 16.80
C MET A 320 -14.72 12.40 17.11
N GLY A 321 -15.45 11.35 17.47
CA GLY A 321 -16.87 11.41 17.84
C GLY A 321 -17.87 11.40 16.68
N GLU A 322 -17.41 11.19 15.44
CA GLU A 322 -18.24 11.15 14.22
C GLU A 322 -18.86 9.74 14.04
N LEU A 323 -19.66 9.30 15.02
CA LEU A 323 -20.16 7.93 15.11
C LEU A 323 -21.14 7.55 14.00
N GLU A 324 -22.00 8.48 13.57
CA GLU A 324 -22.98 8.22 12.52
C GLU A 324 -22.31 7.95 11.18
N SER A 325 -21.36 8.80 10.78
CA SER A 325 -20.57 8.61 9.55
C SER A 325 -19.74 7.33 9.61
N ALA A 326 -19.13 7.02 10.76
CA ALA A 326 -18.37 5.80 10.94
C ALA A 326 -19.23 4.54 10.80
N GLN A 327 -20.43 4.54 11.39
CA GLN A 327 -21.37 3.42 11.25
C GLN A 327 -21.84 3.26 9.80
N ASN A 328 -22.16 4.36 9.12
CA ASN A 328 -22.56 4.33 7.70
C ASN A 328 -21.47 3.71 6.83
N MET A 329 -20.21 4.08 7.05
CA MET A 329 -19.06 3.52 6.35
C MET A 329 -18.84 2.03 6.66
N LEU A 330 -19.00 1.62 7.91
CA LEU A 330 -18.85 0.21 8.28
C LEU A 330 -19.92 -0.66 7.61
N GLU A 331 -21.17 -0.18 7.57
CA GLU A 331 -22.26 -0.89 6.90
C GLU A 331 -22.08 -0.91 5.37
N SER A 332 -21.55 0.15 4.76
CA SER A 332 -21.25 0.15 3.33
C SER A 332 -20.15 -0.86 2.98
N LEU A 333 -19.12 -1.03 3.81
CA LEU A 333 -18.11 -2.09 3.65
C LEU A 333 -18.71 -3.50 3.76
N LYS A 334 -19.61 -3.73 4.73
CA LYS A 334 -20.31 -5.01 4.88
C LYS A 334 -21.16 -5.33 3.66
N SER A 335 -21.87 -4.32 3.13
CA SER A 335 -22.65 -4.42 1.90
C SER A 335 -21.76 -4.75 0.70
N ARG A 336 -20.62 -4.05 0.56
CA ARG A 336 -19.62 -4.29 -0.49
C ARG A 336 -19.17 -5.75 -0.49
N VAL A 337 -18.76 -6.30 0.66
CA VAL A 337 -18.31 -7.70 0.77
C VAL A 337 -19.44 -8.69 0.51
N SER A 338 -20.67 -8.38 0.94
CA SER A 338 -21.83 -9.24 0.70
C SER A 338 -22.22 -9.34 -0.78
N SER A 339 -21.81 -8.36 -1.60
CA SER A 339 -22.02 -8.35 -3.05
C SER A 339 -20.93 -9.06 -3.86
N MET A 340 -19.84 -9.50 -3.22
CA MET A 340 -18.75 -10.22 -3.89
C MET A 340 -19.13 -11.67 -4.20
N ASP A 341 -18.37 -12.31 -5.08
CA ASP A 341 -18.43 -13.76 -5.24
C ASP A 341 -18.01 -14.48 -3.94
N LYS A 342 -18.42 -15.74 -3.79
CA LYS A 342 -18.25 -16.50 -2.53
C LYS A 342 -16.80 -16.64 -2.09
N ASP A 343 -15.89 -16.85 -3.04
CA ASP A 343 -14.47 -17.08 -2.74
C ASP A 343 -13.84 -15.79 -2.21
N ARG A 344 -14.12 -14.66 -2.86
CA ARG A 344 -13.72 -13.33 -2.37
C ARG A 344 -14.38 -12.96 -1.07
N GLN A 345 -15.68 -13.23 -0.92
CA GLN A 345 -16.41 -12.95 0.30
C GLN A 345 -15.73 -13.63 1.50
N GLN A 346 -15.31 -14.90 1.35
CA GLN A 346 -14.61 -15.65 2.40
C GLN A 346 -13.28 -15.00 2.79
N VAL A 347 -12.50 -14.53 1.82
CA VAL A 347 -11.23 -13.84 2.08
C VAL A 347 -11.48 -12.49 2.76
N MET A 348 -12.45 -11.72 2.26
CA MET A 348 -12.72 -10.36 2.72
C MET A 348 -13.51 -10.28 4.03
N GLN A 349 -14.05 -11.39 4.54
CA GLN A 349 -14.58 -11.43 5.92
C GLN A 349 -13.52 -11.03 6.95
N LYS A 350 -12.24 -11.35 6.71
CA LYS A 350 -11.15 -10.89 7.57
C LYS A 350 -11.02 -9.37 7.55
N ALA A 351 -11.14 -8.74 6.39
CA ALA A 351 -11.11 -7.27 6.30
C ALA A 351 -12.27 -6.63 7.08
N ILE A 352 -13.47 -7.23 7.06
CA ILE A 352 -14.60 -6.78 7.89
C ILE A 352 -14.33 -6.95 9.38
N GLN A 353 -13.77 -8.09 9.80
CA GLN A 353 -13.38 -8.29 11.21
C GLN A 353 -12.40 -7.20 11.68
N LEU A 354 -11.42 -6.84 10.84
CA LEU A 354 -10.49 -5.74 11.13
C LEU A 354 -11.21 -4.38 11.14
N ALA A 355 -12.15 -4.14 10.22
CA ALA A 355 -12.95 -2.92 10.19
C ALA A 355 -13.77 -2.71 11.46
N GLU A 356 -14.43 -3.76 11.95
CA GLU A 356 -15.19 -3.73 13.21
C GLU A 356 -14.28 -3.48 14.41
N ALA A 357 -13.12 -4.15 14.45
CA ALA A 357 -12.12 -3.95 15.51
C ALA A 357 -11.57 -2.52 15.53
N VAL A 358 -11.27 -1.95 14.37
CA VAL A 358 -10.71 -0.61 14.25
C VAL A 358 -11.75 0.48 14.58
N TYR A 359 -13.02 0.25 14.22
CA TYR A 359 -14.15 1.07 14.65
C TYR A 359 -14.28 1.10 16.19
N GLU A 360 -14.29 -0.07 16.83
CA GLU A 360 -14.38 -0.16 18.30
C GLU A 360 -13.14 0.40 18.98
N PHE A 361 -11.95 0.28 18.36
CA PHE A 361 -10.73 0.92 18.86
C PHE A 361 -10.85 2.45 18.86
N GLY A 362 -11.40 3.04 17.80
CA GLY A 362 -11.67 4.48 17.75
C GLY A 362 -12.67 4.93 18.83
N ASN A 363 -13.63 4.07 19.21
CA ASN A 363 -14.53 4.31 20.34
C ASN A 363 -13.89 4.13 21.74
N GLY A 364 -12.63 3.66 21.80
CA GLY A 364 -11.95 3.36 23.06
C GLY A 364 -12.36 2.03 23.70
N GLU A 365 -13.11 1.18 23.00
CA GLU A 365 -13.69 -0.07 23.49
C GLU A 365 -12.71 -1.26 23.40
N HIS A 366 -11.54 -1.14 24.03
CA HIS A 366 -10.44 -2.10 23.91
C HIS A 366 -10.83 -3.56 24.18
N LYS A 367 -11.74 -3.83 25.13
CA LYS A 367 -12.18 -5.21 25.41
C LYS A 367 -12.94 -5.82 24.24
N LYS A 368 -13.82 -5.06 23.58
CA LYS A 368 -14.51 -5.52 22.37
C LYS A 368 -13.53 -5.80 21.24
N VAL A 369 -12.52 -4.93 21.07
CA VAL A 369 -11.46 -5.15 20.07
C VAL A 369 -10.76 -6.49 20.31
N PHE A 370 -10.42 -6.81 21.56
CA PHE A 370 -9.88 -8.11 21.94
C PHE A 370 -10.80 -9.27 21.58
N ASP A 371 -12.10 -9.15 21.89
CA ASP A 371 -13.07 -10.21 21.63
C ASP A 371 -13.31 -10.42 20.11
N ILE A 372 -13.24 -9.35 19.30
CA ILE A 372 -13.38 -9.40 17.83
C ILE A 372 -12.15 -10.05 17.19
N LEU A 373 -10.95 -9.56 17.51
CA LEU A 373 -9.71 -10.02 16.85
C LEU A 373 -9.24 -11.37 17.38
N GLY A 374 -9.54 -11.68 18.64
CA GLY A 374 -9.11 -12.88 19.33
C GLY A 374 -7.64 -12.85 19.74
N PRO A 375 -7.21 -13.81 20.57
CA PRO A 375 -5.88 -13.78 21.18
C PRO A 375 -4.73 -13.98 20.19
N ASP A 376 -4.98 -14.61 19.03
CA ASP A 376 -3.92 -14.97 18.08
C ASP A 376 -3.83 -14.00 16.88
N PHE A 377 -4.37 -12.80 17.04
CA PHE A 377 -4.29 -11.75 16.03
C PHE A 377 -2.84 -11.40 15.66
N ASP A 378 -2.60 -11.33 14.35
CA ASP A 378 -1.39 -10.79 13.73
C ASP A 378 -1.80 -10.06 12.44
N ALA A 379 -1.54 -8.76 12.37
CA ALA A 379 -1.90 -7.91 11.23
C ALA A 379 -1.24 -8.35 9.92
N LEU A 380 -0.11 -9.06 9.96
CA LEU A 380 0.54 -9.61 8.76
C LEU A 380 -0.36 -10.62 8.01
N GLY A 381 -1.35 -11.20 8.69
CA GLY A 381 -2.37 -12.06 8.09
C GLY A 381 -3.41 -11.32 7.24
N TYR A 382 -3.33 -9.98 7.16
CA TYR A 382 -4.34 -9.10 6.54
C TYR A 382 -3.84 -8.38 5.28
N LYS A 383 -2.74 -8.82 4.64
CA LYS A 383 -2.18 -8.19 3.42
C LYS A 383 -3.16 -8.03 2.25
N MET A 384 -4.27 -8.76 2.23
CA MET A 384 -5.32 -8.62 1.20
C MET A 384 -6.02 -7.26 1.22
N ILE A 385 -5.75 -6.39 2.20
CA ILE A 385 -6.23 -5.01 2.23
C ILE A 385 -5.38 -4.06 1.35
N GLY A 386 -4.38 -4.57 0.64
CA GLY A 386 -3.53 -3.77 -0.25
C GLY A 386 -2.51 -2.92 0.48
N ALA A 387 -1.72 -3.54 1.35
CA ALA A 387 -0.79 -2.84 2.24
C ALA A 387 0.53 -3.61 2.40
N SER A 388 1.65 -2.89 2.50
CA SER A 388 2.95 -3.48 2.85
C SER A 388 3.01 -3.90 4.32
N ASP A 389 4.04 -4.69 4.68
CA ASP A 389 4.27 -5.10 6.08
C ASP A 389 4.26 -3.91 7.04
N GLU A 390 4.94 -2.83 6.69
CA GLU A 390 5.05 -1.62 7.50
C GLU A 390 3.70 -0.90 7.62
N GLN A 391 2.89 -0.89 6.58
CA GLN A 391 1.55 -0.28 6.65
C GLN A 391 0.61 -1.08 7.55
N VAL A 392 0.61 -2.41 7.46
CA VAL A 392 -0.26 -3.25 8.30
C VAL A 392 0.23 -3.33 9.76
N ASP A 393 1.53 -3.14 10.00
CA ASP A 393 2.13 -3.23 11.34
C ASP A 393 1.53 -2.21 12.33
N VAL A 394 0.96 -1.10 11.86
CA VAL A 394 0.25 -0.17 12.75
C VAL A 394 -0.93 -0.84 13.47
N PHE A 395 -1.58 -1.83 12.86
CA PHE A 395 -2.65 -2.59 13.51
C PHE A 395 -2.11 -3.58 14.55
N ASN A 396 -0.85 -4.02 14.41
CA ASN A 396 -0.16 -4.72 15.49
C ASN A 396 0.14 -3.76 16.65
N GLU A 397 0.53 -2.50 16.40
CA GLU A 397 0.69 -1.50 17.46
C GLU A 397 -0.64 -1.16 18.17
N VAL A 398 -1.76 -1.10 17.43
CA VAL A 398 -3.11 -1.05 17.99
C VAL A 398 -3.35 -2.26 18.87
N TRP A 399 -3.02 -3.47 18.39
CA TRP A 399 -3.21 -4.70 19.14
C TRP A 399 -2.44 -4.73 20.46
N TYR A 400 -1.19 -4.25 20.46
CA TYR A 400 -0.42 -4.14 21.71
C TYR A 400 -1.13 -3.21 22.68
N THR A 401 -1.59 -2.04 22.22
CA THR A 401 -2.36 -1.10 23.04
C THR A 401 -3.63 -1.75 23.61
N VAL A 402 -4.34 -2.54 22.80
CA VAL A 402 -5.54 -3.28 23.21
C VAL A 402 -5.22 -4.31 24.28
N LEU A 403 -4.19 -5.14 24.11
CA LEU A 403 -3.79 -6.14 25.10
C LEU A 403 -3.47 -5.50 26.45
N ILE A 404 -2.78 -4.35 26.42
CA ILE A 404 -2.42 -3.59 27.62
C ILE A 404 -3.67 -3.05 28.32
N ASN A 405 -4.55 -2.35 27.58
CA ASN A 405 -5.73 -1.69 28.15
C ASN A 405 -6.87 -2.67 28.50
N ALA A 406 -6.93 -3.85 27.88
CA ALA A 406 -7.86 -4.91 28.21
C ALA A 406 -7.37 -5.78 29.41
N GLY A 407 -6.17 -5.53 29.93
CA GLY A 407 -5.61 -6.26 31.07
C GLY A 407 -4.96 -7.61 30.73
N GLU A 408 -4.77 -7.92 29.44
CA GLU A 408 -4.23 -9.19 28.92
C GLU A 408 -2.68 -9.21 29.00
N THR A 409 -2.17 -8.96 30.19
CA THR A 409 -0.76 -8.62 30.46
C THR A 409 0.24 -9.72 30.03
N LEU A 410 -0.05 -10.98 30.35
CA LEU A 410 0.83 -12.09 29.98
C LEU A 410 0.93 -12.26 28.47
N LYS A 411 -0.19 -12.07 27.75
CA LYS A 411 -0.22 -12.14 26.29
C LYS A 411 0.52 -10.95 25.67
N ALA A 412 0.34 -9.74 26.22
CA ALA A 412 1.11 -8.57 25.81
C ALA A 412 2.62 -8.82 25.91
N ILE A 413 3.10 -9.37 27.03
CA ILE A 413 4.52 -9.69 27.25
C ILE A 413 5.02 -10.73 26.23
N ASP A 414 4.26 -11.81 25.99
CA ASP A 414 4.63 -12.84 25.00
C ASP A 414 4.74 -12.26 23.59
N VAL A 415 3.74 -11.50 23.16
CA VAL A 415 3.69 -10.90 21.82
C VAL A 415 4.81 -9.87 21.65
N LEU A 416 4.99 -8.93 22.59
CA LEU A 416 6.07 -7.95 22.55
C LEU A 416 7.44 -8.62 22.57
N GLY A 417 7.64 -9.65 23.39
CA GLY A 417 8.88 -10.41 23.43
C GLY A 417 9.22 -11.10 22.11
N LYS A 418 8.23 -11.62 21.39
CA LYS A 418 8.42 -12.17 20.03
C LYS A 418 8.86 -11.10 19.03
N GLN A 419 8.28 -9.91 19.12
CA GLN A 419 8.56 -8.83 18.17
C GLN A 419 9.90 -8.15 18.44
N ILE A 420 10.26 -7.95 19.71
CA ILE A 420 11.59 -7.46 20.11
C ILE A 420 12.70 -8.37 19.59
N ARG A 421 12.51 -9.70 19.60
CA ARG A 421 13.50 -10.63 19.03
C ARG A 421 13.70 -10.46 17.52
N LYS A 422 12.70 -9.93 16.81
CA LYS A 422 12.81 -9.62 15.37
C LYS A 422 13.39 -8.24 15.13
N ARG A 423 13.04 -7.27 15.98
CA ARG A 423 13.40 -5.84 15.85
C ARG A 423 14.02 -5.32 17.14
N GLU A 424 15.18 -5.85 17.52
CA GLU A 424 15.83 -5.53 18.81
C GLU A 424 16.17 -4.03 18.92
N GLY A 425 16.45 -3.38 17.79
CA GLY A 425 16.75 -1.95 17.72
C GLY A 425 15.54 -1.02 17.76
N ALA A 426 14.30 -1.50 17.92
CA ALA A 426 13.09 -0.67 17.93
C ALA A 426 12.74 -0.20 19.36
N PRO A 427 13.02 1.07 19.73
CA PRO A 427 12.90 1.54 21.12
C PRO A 427 11.45 1.51 21.64
N PHE A 428 10.47 1.69 20.75
CA PHE A 428 9.06 1.70 21.10
C PHE A 428 8.61 0.38 21.74
N LEU A 429 9.00 -0.76 21.16
CA LEU A 429 8.62 -2.08 21.65
C LEU A 429 9.17 -2.33 23.07
N TRP A 430 10.40 -1.89 23.33
CA TRP A 430 11.02 -1.97 24.66
C TRP A 430 10.30 -1.09 25.68
N ARG A 431 9.88 0.12 25.33
CA ARG A 431 9.11 0.99 26.25
C ARG A 431 7.78 0.37 26.63
N LEU A 432 7.06 -0.23 25.67
CA LEU A 432 5.83 -0.96 25.95
C LEU A 432 6.10 -2.12 26.91
N LEU A 433 7.14 -2.92 26.67
CA LEU A 433 7.49 -4.04 27.53
C LEU A 433 7.83 -3.58 28.96
N VAL A 434 8.64 -2.54 29.13
CA VAL A 434 9.00 -1.98 30.45
C VAL A 434 7.75 -1.46 31.18
N THR A 435 6.85 -0.79 30.48
CA THR A 435 5.58 -0.34 31.03
C THR A 435 4.79 -1.53 31.60
N MET A 436 4.70 -2.63 30.85
CA MET A 436 3.97 -3.83 31.28
C MET A 436 4.60 -4.58 32.44
N LEU A 437 5.93 -4.70 32.45
CA LEU A 437 6.65 -5.31 33.56
C LEU A 437 6.50 -4.48 34.84
N SER A 438 6.47 -3.15 34.73
CA SER A 438 6.26 -2.24 35.86
C SER A 438 4.85 -2.40 36.46
N PHE A 439 3.82 -2.49 35.62
CA PHE A 439 2.45 -2.79 36.08
C PHE A 439 2.34 -4.17 36.74
N SER A 440 2.99 -5.18 36.17
CA SER A 440 3.01 -6.54 36.73
C SER A 440 3.68 -6.61 38.09
N PHE A 441 4.79 -5.88 38.26
CA PHE A 441 5.54 -5.83 39.52
C PHE A 441 4.76 -5.08 40.60
N LEU A 442 4.06 -4.00 40.26
CA LEU A 442 3.14 -3.32 41.16
C LEU A 442 1.99 -4.23 41.61
N LEU A 443 1.36 -4.98 40.70
CA LEU A 443 0.35 -5.98 41.06
C LEU A 443 0.91 -7.06 42.00
N TYR A 444 2.15 -7.50 41.77
CA TYR A 444 2.82 -8.48 42.63
C TYR A 444 3.11 -7.93 44.04
N ILE A 445 3.45 -6.65 44.17
CA ILE A 445 3.68 -6.02 45.48
C ILE A 445 2.37 -5.78 46.25
N PHE A 446 1.29 -5.40 45.58
CA PHE A 446 0.03 -5.03 46.23
C PHE A 446 -0.93 -6.20 46.49
N PHE A 447 -0.72 -7.37 45.87
CA PHE A 447 -1.61 -8.54 46.01
C PHE A 447 -0.98 -9.79 46.63
N ILE A 448 0.22 -9.71 47.22
CA ILE A 448 0.66 -10.74 48.18
C ILE A 448 -0.16 -10.53 49.46
N PRO A 449 -0.93 -11.53 49.95
CA PRO A 449 -1.51 -11.45 51.28
C PRO A 449 -0.38 -11.32 52.29
N ASP A 450 -0.55 -10.50 53.31
CA ASP A 450 0.29 -10.46 54.53
C ASP A 450 0.26 -11.84 55.23
N SER A 451 0.92 -12.83 54.64
CA SER A 451 1.10 -14.17 55.18
C SER A 451 2.57 -14.52 55.12
N ILE A 452 3.39 -13.72 55.81
CA ILE A 452 4.51 -14.19 56.64
C ILE A 452 4.66 -13.13 57.75
N SER A 453 4.02 -13.39 58.88
CA SER A 453 4.35 -12.80 60.20
C SER A 453 5.40 -13.66 60.89
#